data_AF-A0A399T3T6-F1
#
_entry.id   AF-A0A399T3T6-F1
#
_cell.length_a   1.000
_cell.length_b   1.000
_cell.length_c   1.000
_cell.angle_alpha   90.00
_cell.angle_beta   90.00
_cell.angle_gamma   90.00
#
_symmetry.space_group_name_H-M   'P 1'
#
loop_
_entity.id
_entity.type
_entity.pdbx_description
1 polymer ?
#
loop_
_entity_poly.entity_id
_entity_poly.type
_entity_poly.pdbx_seq_one_letter_code
_entity_poly.pdbx_strand_id
1 'polypeptide(L)'
;MDPSVLKTINPASIEHFSIKKDAIEIAGKKYPGQIHVEIKEGHHPRFVSLNDLKGKYIPDNHQPTLFMINDDFVKEDYNSFLVDEKYILKIIVDKVETLEKPLTIIRLLTRTEENLKEANTIYIR
;
A
#
# COMPACT_ATOMS: atom_id res chain seq x y z
N MET A 1 -0.70 -13.96 -3.05
CA MET A 1 -0.88 -12.51 -2.82
C MET A 1 -0.49 -12.22 -1.39
N ASP A 2 0.38 -11.25 -1.15
CA ASP A 2 0.72 -10.81 0.20
C ASP A 2 -0.56 -10.26 0.88
N PRO A 3 -0.89 -10.64 2.14
CA PRO A 3 -2.09 -10.14 2.82
C PRO A 3 -2.17 -8.61 2.90
N SER A 4 -1.04 -7.91 2.80
CA SER A 4 -0.95 -6.45 2.77
C SER A 4 -1.75 -5.79 1.64
N VAL A 5 -1.96 -6.46 0.50
CA VAL A 5 -2.72 -5.91 -0.64
C VAL A 5 -4.17 -5.61 -0.25
N LEU A 6 -4.74 -6.39 0.67
CA LEU A 6 -6.09 -6.17 1.16
C LEU A 6 -6.22 -4.86 1.95
N LYS A 7 -5.12 -4.32 2.47
CA LYS A 7 -5.10 -3.04 3.18
C LYS A 7 -5.14 -1.83 2.24
N THR A 8 -4.78 -2.03 0.97
CA THR A 8 -4.52 -0.93 0.02
C THR A 8 -5.34 -1.03 -1.26
N ILE A 9 -6.17 -2.06 -1.41
CA ILE A 9 -7.18 -2.14 -2.46
C ILE A 9 -8.44 -1.38 -2.06
N ASN A 10 -9.12 -0.77 -3.02
CA ASN A 10 -10.42 -0.14 -2.78
C ASN A 10 -11.49 -1.20 -2.45
N PRO A 11 -12.05 -1.25 -1.24
CA PRO A 11 -13.07 -2.25 -0.91
C PRO A 11 -14.33 -2.10 -1.75
N ALA A 12 -14.68 -0.87 -2.14
CA ALA A 12 -15.88 -0.59 -2.93
C ALA A 12 -15.75 -1.05 -4.39
N SER A 13 -14.54 -1.35 -4.86
CA SER A 13 -14.33 -1.92 -6.21
C SER A 13 -14.36 -3.45 -6.24
N ILE A 14 -14.45 -4.12 -5.09
CA ILE A 14 -14.61 -5.57 -5.03
C ILE A 14 -16.06 -5.89 -5.41
N GLU A 15 -16.23 -6.78 -6.38
CA GLU A 15 -17.52 -7.32 -6.81
C GLU A 15 -17.87 -8.58 -6.03
N HIS A 16 -16.92 -9.50 -5.93
CA HIS A 16 -17.11 -10.77 -5.26
C HIS A 16 -15.84 -11.21 -4.55
N PHE A 17 -15.99 -11.90 -3.42
CA PHE A 17 -14.89 -12.57 -2.74
C PHE A 17 -15.28 -14.02 -2.45
N SER A 18 -14.35 -14.95 -2.63
CA SER A 18 -14.56 -16.35 -2.31
C SER A 18 -13.30 -17.00 -1.76
N ILE A 19 -13.50 -18.07 -0.98
CA ILE A 19 -12.41 -18.84 -0.38
C ILE A 19 -12.44 -20.24 -0.98
N LYS A 20 -11.34 -20.64 -1.61
CA LYS A 20 -11.12 -22.02 -2.05
C LYS A 20 -10.19 -22.71 -1.06
N LYS A 21 -10.62 -23.85 -0.52
CA LYS A 21 -9.85 -24.61 0.48
C LYS A 21 -8.91 -25.64 -0.15
N ASP A 22 -8.86 -25.70 -1.48
CA ASP A 22 -7.96 -26.59 -2.19
C ASP A 22 -6.53 -26.10 -2.05
N ALA A 23 -5.63 -27.03 -1.73
CA ALA A 23 -4.22 -26.72 -1.60
C ALA A 23 -3.64 -26.33 -2.97
N ILE A 24 -2.78 -25.31 -2.98
CA ILE A 24 -2.05 -24.88 -4.18
C ILE A 24 -0.57 -24.81 -3.95
N GLU A 25 0.19 -24.88 -5.03
CA GLU A 25 1.62 -24.68 -5.02
C GLU A 25 1.97 -23.43 -5.83
N ILE A 26 2.64 -22.46 -5.20
CA ILE A 26 3.17 -21.27 -5.86
C ILE A 26 4.67 -21.23 -5.55
N ALA A 27 5.49 -21.16 -6.60
CA ALA A 27 6.96 -21.10 -6.48
C ALA A 27 7.54 -22.19 -5.55
N GLY A 28 7.03 -23.42 -5.64
CA GLY A 28 7.49 -24.56 -4.83
C GLY A 28 6.99 -24.59 -3.38
N LYS A 29 6.18 -23.60 -2.96
CA LYS A 29 5.59 -23.54 -1.62
C LYS A 29 4.11 -23.92 -1.66
N LYS A 30 3.70 -24.84 -0.80
CA LYS A 30 2.31 -25.27 -0.66
C LYS A 30 1.53 -24.36 0.29
N TYR A 31 0.32 -24.01 -0.11
CA TYR A 31 -0.64 -23.20 0.64
C TYR A 31 -1.95 -23.98 0.81
N PRO A 32 -2.56 -23.99 2.01
CA PRO A 32 -3.74 -24.82 2.30
C PRO A 32 -5.07 -24.24 1.78
N GLY A 33 -5.02 -23.18 0.96
CA GLY A 33 -6.20 -22.52 0.43
C GLY A 33 -5.87 -21.21 -0.26
N GLN A 34 -6.89 -20.59 -0.83
CA GLN A 34 -6.80 -19.39 -1.67
C GLN A 34 -7.96 -18.45 -1.37
N ILE A 35 -7.68 -17.16 -1.41
CA ILE A 35 -8.69 -16.11 -1.43
C ILE A 35 -8.74 -15.58 -2.85
N HIS A 36 -9.91 -15.65 -3.48
CA HIS A 36 -10.20 -15.07 -4.78
C HIS A 36 -10.95 -13.76 -4.56
N VAL A 37 -10.43 -12.69 -5.15
CA VAL A 37 -11.05 -11.36 -5.14
C VAL A 37 -11.34 -10.98 -6.58
N GLU A 38 -12.61 -10.78 -6.88
CA GLU A 38 -13.09 -10.32 -8.18
C GLU A 38 -13.39 -8.83 -8.09
N ILE A 39 -12.91 -8.08 -9.08
CA ILE A 39 -13.02 -6.62 -9.12
C ILE A 39 -14.08 -6.25 -10.14
N LYS A 40 -14.93 -5.28 -9.79
CA LYS A 40 -15.99 -4.73 -10.64
C LYS A 40 -15.46 -4.35 -12.02
N GLU A 41 -16.26 -4.66 -13.03
CA GLU A 41 -15.96 -4.29 -14.41
C GLU A 41 -15.66 -2.78 -14.53
N GLY A 42 -14.62 -2.44 -15.30
CA GLY A 42 -14.14 -1.06 -15.47
C GLY A 42 -13.22 -0.55 -14.35
N HIS A 43 -13.05 -1.27 -13.24
CA HIS A 43 -12.04 -0.96 -12.24
C HIS A 43 -10.83 -1.88 -12.39
N HIS A 44 -9.67 -1.28 -12.68
CA HIS A 44 -8.41 -2.02 -12.84
C HIS A 44 -7.39 -1.49 -11.84
N PRO A 45 -7.16 -2.19 -10.71
CA PRO A 45 -6.11 -1.85 -9.77
C PRO A 45 -4.76 -1.79 -10.47
N ARG A 46 -3.89 -0.87 -10.04
CA ARG A 46 -2.52 -0.79 -10.51
C ARG A 46 -1.59 -1.09 -9.36
N PHE A 47 -1.27 -2.37 -9.20
CA PHE A 47 -0.35 -2.80 -8.14
C PHE A 47 1.09 -2.41 -8.46
N VAL A 48 1.76 -1.85 -7.47
CA VAL A 48 3.17 -1.46 -7.50
C VAL A 48 3.81 -1.77 -6.16
N SER A 49 5.08 -2.18 -6.13
CA SER A 49 5.77 -2.39 -4.85
C SER A 49 6.08 -1.05 -4.16
N LEU A 50 6.30 -1.05 -2.85
CA LEU A 50 6.72 0.16 -2.14
C LEU A 50 8.06 0.68 -2.66
N ASN A 51 9.01 -0.21 -2.98
CA ASN A 51 10.30 0.19 -3.55
C ASN A 51 10.17 0.79 -4.95
N ASP A 52 9.35 0.20 -5.83
CA ASP A 52 9.08 0.77 -7.15
C ASP A 52 8.38 2.12 -7.05
N LEU A 53 7.47 2.26 -6.08
CA LEU A 53 6.78 3.51 -5.80
C LEU A 53 7.77 4.59 -5.31
N LYS A 54 8.71 4.25 -4.42
CA LYS A 54 9.81 5.15 -4.06
C LYS A 54 10.63 5.55 -5.28
N GLY A 55 11.04 4.59 -6.10
CA GLY A 55 11.83 4.87 -7.31
C GLY A 55 11.10 5.79 -8.29
N LYS A 56 9.77 5.66 -8.40
CA LYS A 56 8.94 6.44 -9.30
C LYS A 56 8.74 7.89 -8.83
N TYR A 57 8.47 8.11 -7.54
CA TYR A 57 8.08 9.44 -7.04
C TYR A 57 9.19 10.17 -6.27
N ILE A 58 10.24 9.45 -5.86
CA ILE A 58 11.35 9.98 -5.07
C ILE A 58 12.69 9.34 -5.53
N PRO A 59 13.06 9.47 -6.81
CA PRO A 59 14.20 8.77 -7.40
C PRO A 59 15.55 9.10 -6.74
N ASP A 60 15.72 10.34 -6.25
CA ASP A 60 17.01 10.83 -5.71
C ASP A 60 17.17 10.59 -4.19
N ASN A 61 16.33 9.74 -3.58
CA ASN A 61 16.40 9.47 -2.15
C ASN A 61 17.38 8.33 -1.81
N HIS A 62 18.59 8.75 -1.44
CA HIS A 62 19.67 7.88 -0.96
C HIS A 62 19.65 7.61 0.56
N GLN A 63 18.71 8.20 1.30
CA GLN A 63 18.62 8.02 2.74
C GLN A 63 17.88 6.71 3.09
N PRO A 64 18.15 6.11 4.26
CA PRO A 64 17.29 5.06 4.81
C PRO A 64 15.84 5.54 4.81
N THR A 65 14.93 4.65 4.47
CA THR A 65 13.53 5.01 4.22
C THR A 65 12.61 4.12 5.02
N LEU A 66 11.66 4.71 5.74
CA LEU A 66 10.55 4.00 6.37
C LEU A 66 9.24 4.33 5.64
N PHE A 67 8.40 3.32 5.43
CA PHE A 67 7.06 3.51 4.91
C PHE A 67 6.02 3.45 6.01
N MET A 68 5.03 4.34 5.90
CA MET A 68 3.81 4.34 6.70
C MET A 68 2.61 4.34 5.76
N ILE A 69 1.57 3.56 6.09
CA ILE A 69 0.31 3.51 5.34
C ILE A 69 -0.82 3.79 6.33
N ASN A 70 -1.58 4.86 6.13
CA ASN A 70 -2.63 5.30 7.04
C ASN A 70 -2.16 5.29 8.52
N ASP A 71 -1.00 5.93 8.77
CA ASP A 71 -0.33 6.03 10.07
C ASP A 71 0.27 4.74 10.67
N ASP A 72 0.16 3.60 9.99
CA ASP A 72 0.81 2.35 10.40
C ASP A 72 2.15 2.14 9.69
N PHE A 73 3.22 1.89 10.46
CA PHE A 73 4.53 1.54 9.89
C PHE A 73 4.50 0.16 9.23
N VAL A 74 5.03 0.10 8.00
CA VAL A 74 5.22 -1.14 7.27
C VAL A 74 6.47 -1.86 7.80
N LYS A 75 6.28 -3.11 8.25
CA LYS A 75 7.34 -3.95 8.84
C LYS A 75 7.77 -5.08 7.89
N GLU A 76 7.00 -5.31 6.84
CA GLU A 76 7.21 -6.31 5.81
C GLU A 76 8.24 -5.86 4.76
N ASP A 77 8.66 -6.77 3.87
CA ASP A 77 9.60 -6.47 2.81
C ASP A 77 8.99 -5.52 1.74
N TYR A 78 9.70 -4.43 1.46
CA TYR A 78 9.22 -3.36 0.58
C TYR A 78 9.21 -3.71 -0.91
N ASN A 79 9.90 -4.80 -1.33
CA ASN A 79 9.83 -5.29 -2.70
C ASN A 79 8.60 -6.18 -2.91
N SER A 80 8.17 -6.92 -1.88
CA SER A 80 6.98 -7.78 -1.96
C SER A 80 5.68 -7.09 -1.55
N PHE A 81 5.74 -6.01 -0.78
CA PHE A 81 4.56 -5.25 -0.37
C PHE A 81 3.97 -4.48 -1.54
N LEU A 82 2.78 -4.88 -2.00
CA LEU A 82 2.10 -4.24 -3.13
C LEU A 82 1.02 -3.26 -2.66
N VAL A 83 0.94 -2.13 -3.34
CA VAL A 83 -0.09 -1.11 -3.15
C VAL A 83 -0.82 -0.83 -4.45
N ASP A 84 -2.13 -0.59 -4.39
CA ASP A 84 -2.87 -0.09 -5.54
C ASP A 84 -2.64 1.41 -5.71
N GLU A 85 -1.83 1.78 -6.70
CA GLU A 85 -1.49 3.16 -7.03
C GLU A 85 -2.73 4.04 -7.24
N LYS A 86 -3.82 3.46 -7.77
CA LYS A 86 -5.06 4.21 -8.02
C LYS A 86 -5.84 4.54 -6.74
N TYR A 87 -5.60 3.79 -5.67
CA TYR A 87 -6.25 3.99 -4.38
C TYR A 87 -5.44 4.86 -3.42
N ILE A 88 -4.26 5.33 -3.84
CA ILE A 88 -3.49 6.33 -3.10
C ILE A 88 -4.20 7.69 -3.23
N LEU A 89 -4.42 8.33 -2.08
CA LEU A 89 -4.92 9.70 -1.98
C LEU A 89 -3.75 10.69 -2.02
N LYS A 90 -2.72 10.45 -1.22
CA LYS A 90 -1.58 11.37 -1.06
C LYS A 90 -0.31 10.61 -0.66
N ILE A 91 0.82 11.08 -1.15
CA ILE A 91 2.15 10.66 -0.72
C ILE A 91 2.79 11.86 -0.02
N ILE A 92 3.21 11.70 1.23
CA ILE A 92 3.89 12.71 2.04
C ILE A 92 5.30 12.20 2.31
N VAL A 93 6.29 13.06 2.11
CA VAL A 93 7.70 12.72 2.28
C VAL A 93 8.28 13.65 3.33
N ASP A 94 8.64 13.09 4.47
CA ASP A 94 9.22 13.82 5.58
C ASP A 94 10.67 13.42 5.75
N LYS A 95 11.56 14.42 5.78
CA LYS A 95 12.97 14.22 6.11
C LYS A 95 13.14 14.51 7.60
N VAL A 96 13.61 13.51 8.33
CA VAL A 96 13.84 13.57 9.77
C VAL A 96 15.35 13.57 10.00
N GLU A 97 15.86 14.66 10.55
CA GLU A 97 17.24 14.71 11.05
C GLU A 97 17.30 13.89 12.35
N THR A 98 18.20 12.89 12.40
CA THR A 98 18.48 12.14 13.62
C THR A 98 19.92 12.39 14.06
N LEU A 99 20.24 12.03 15.30
CA LEU A 99 21.59 12.19 15.87
C LEU A 99 22.67 11.41 15.09
N GLU A 100 22.29 10.33 14.39
CA GLU A 100 23.24 9.51 13.64
C GLU A 100 23.20 9.80 12.14
N LYS A 101 22.02 9.72 11.51
CA LYS A 101 21.84 9.89 10.06
C LYS A 101 20.46 10.44 9.71
N PRO A 102 20.33 11.29 8.67
CA PRO A 102 19.04 11.71 8.19
C PRO A 102 18.24 10.52 7.65
N LEU A 103 16.96 10.48 7.99
CA LEU A 103 16.00 9.44 7.65
C LEU A 103 14.87 10.04 6.81
N THR A 104 14.40 9.31 5.80
CA THR A 104 13.18 9.70 5.08
C THR A 104 12.01 8.84 5.51
N ILE A 105 10.89 9.45 5.88
CA ILE A 105 9.62 8.78 6.15
C ILE A 105 8.69 9.08 4.97
N ILE A 106 8.20 8.03 4.30
CA ILE A 106 7.20 8.12 3.24
C ILE A 106 5.86 7.67 3.81
N ARG A 107 4.94 8.61 3.94
CA ARG A 107 3.55 8.38 4.36
C ARG A 107 2.65 8.26 3.14
N LEU A 108 1.98 7.12 3.02
CA LEU A 108 0.95 6.85 2.03
C LEU A 108 -0.42 6.96 2.71
N LEU A 109 -1.20 7.96 2.29
CA LEU A 109 -2.61 8.04 2.65
C LEU A 109 -3.41 7.40 1.52
N THR A 110 -4.23 6.42 1.85
CA THR A 110 -5.15 5.77 0.90
C THR A 110 -6.50 6.50 0.87
N ARG A 111 -7.35 6.24 -0.12
CA ARG A 111 -8.67 6.88 -0.27
C ARG A 111 -9.74 6.28 0.67
N THR A 112 -9.38 5.97 1.90
CA THR A 112 -10.34 5.56 2.94
C THR A 112 -11.30 6.71 3.26
N GLU A 113 -12.48 6.39 3.78
CA GLU A 113 -13.45 7.42 4.16
C GLU A 113 -12.89 8.41 5.19
N GLU A 114 -12.09 7.92 6.13
CA GLU A 114 -11.43 8.73 7.16
C GLU A 114 -10.47 9.75 6.55
N ASN A 115 -9.54 9.29 5.70
CA ASN A 115 -8.58 10.18 5.03
C ASN A 115 -9.27 11.18 4.09
N LEU A 116 -10.36 10.78 3.43
CA LEU A 116 -11.15 11.68 2.58
C LEU A 116 -11.86 12.76 3.41
N LYS A 117 -12.39 12.42 4.59
CA LYS A 117 -12.99 13.41 5.51
C LYS A 117 -11.93 14.39 6.02
N GLU A 118 -10.78 13.90 6.43
CA GLU A 118 -9.68 14.74 6.90
C GLU A 118 -9.17 15.67 5.80
N ALA A 119 -8.95 15.15 4.59
CA ALA A 119 -8.48 15.95 3.45
C ALA A 119 -9.47 17.05 3.03
N ASN A 120 -10.77 16.87 3.27
CA ASN A 120 -11.80 17.86 2.99
C ASN A 120 -12.02 18.84 4.16
N THR A 121 -11.35 18.66 5.30
CA THR A 121 -11.45 19.56 6.45
C THR A 121 -10.56 20.79 6.22
N ILE A 122 -11.19 21.96 6.12
CA ILE A 122 -10.48 23.25 5.96
C ILE A 122 -10.25 23.85 7.35
N TYR A 123 -8.99 23.94 7.76
CA TYR A 123 -8.60 24.73 8.94
C TYR A 123 -8.41 26.19 8.51
N ILE A 124 -9.31 27.07 8.94
CA ILE A 124 -9.10 28.52 8.83
C ILE A 124 -8.16 28.93 9.97
N ARG A 125 -7.01 29.51 9.63
CA ARG A 125 -6.04 30.09 10.57
C ARG A 125 -6.03 31.61 10.43
#